data_AF-A0A9Q3CYQ8-F1
#
_entry.id   AF-A0A9Q3CYQ8-F1
#
_cell.length_a   1.000
_cell.length_b   1.000
_cell.length_c   1.000
_cell.angle_alpha   90.00
_cell.angle_beta   90.00
_cell.angle_gamma   90.00
#
_symmetry.space_group_name_H-M   'P 1'
#
loop_
_entity.id
_entity.type
_entity.pdbx_description
1 polymer ?
#
loop_
_entity_poly.entity_id
_entity_poly.type
_entity_poly.pdbx_seq_one_letter_code
_entity_poly.pdbx_strand_id
1 'polypeptide(L)'
;MVVYIDDSNIYSEKWEDHLNYIDRVLSKCTPINLKISLKKCNFGQQELLAVGHKVSGISLAIDQNKVAAVLQNPVPKRIKEMRYFLGFASYHRNHIKSFAHITSSLYKLCSKDVVFEFTKEKRDLYERIKHELTNAPVLILPDFELPFKLKIKAACSQGLGVALHQRQIVDGVPREGVICYISRKLKDSEARYGATRWALEKLHCYLESAVFEVYTDFKAMKSLLNMKTTHRHILRWQIAIQVYTGNMIIIYKEGKIHTNADGHWIMSKATQLIILKLQPKSLSISWK
;
A
#
# COMPACT_ATOMS: atom_id res chain seq x y z
N MET A 1 7.13 16.27 6.99
CA MET A 1 8.16 15.48 7.70
C MET A 1 7.53 14.19 8.19
N VAL A 2 8.18 13.05 7.93
CA VAL A 2 7.74 11.72 8.42
C VAL A 2 8.86 11.17 9.29
N VAL A 3 8.52 10.67 10.48
CA VAL A 3 9.47 10.04 11.41
C VAL A 3 9.11 8.57 11.57
N TYR A 4 10.09 7.70 11.40
CA TYR A 4 9.96 6.27 11.61
C TYR A 4 11.10 5.77 12.49
N ILE A 5 10.81 5.56 13.77
CA ILE A 5 11.79 5.15 14.79
C ILE A 5 12.97 6.13 14.79
N ASP A 6 14.10 5.74 14.18
CA ASP A 6 15.35 6.49 14.13
C ASP A 6 15.50 7.30 12.82
N ASP A 7 14.67 7.04 11.81
CA ASP A 7 14.77 7.69 10.50
C ASP A 7 13.78 8.86 10.41
N SER A 8 14.27 10.07 10.15
CA SER A 8 13.46 11.27 9.88
C SER A 8 13.61 11.69 8.43
N ASN A 9 12.48 11.74 7.72
CA ASN A 9 12.41 12.13 6.32
C ASN A 9 11.78 13.53 6.22
N ILE A 10 12.55 14.49 5.72
CA ILE A 10 12.14 15.87 5.45
C ILE A 10 11.96 16.01 3.94
N TYR A 11 10.87 16.63 3.51
CA TYR A 11 10.56 16.84 2.10
C TYR A 11 9.96 18.22 1.93
N SER A 12 10.23 18.84 0.79
CA SER A 12 9.62 20.10 0.35
C SER A 12 9.66 20.20 -1.17
N GLU A 13 8.80 21.05 -1.72
CA GLU A 13 8.76 21.30 -3.17
C GLU A 13 9.89 22.22 -3.63
N LYS A 14 10.21 23.25 -2.85
CA LYS A 14 11.25 24.24 -3.15
C LYS A 14 12.47 24.05 -2.28
N TRP A 15 13.63 24.38 -2.82
CA TRP A 15 14.92 24.25 -2.15
C TRP A 15 15.06 25.21 -0.96
N GLU A 16 14.54 26.43 -1.09
CA GLU A 16 14.60 27.45 -0.04
C GLU A 16 13.78 27.02 1.18
N ASP A 17 12.56 26.53 0.95
CA ASP A 17 11.72 25.93 1.99
C ASP A 17 12.40 24.70 2.61
N HIS A 18 13.12 23.94 1.79
CA HIS A 18 13.85 22.77 2.24
C HIS A 18 14.91 23.12 3.29
N LEU A 19 15.76 24.11 2.98
CA LEU A 19 16.80 24.58 3.89
C LEU A 19 16.20 25.12 5.19
N ASN A 20 15.10 25.86 5.10
CA ASN A 20 14.35 26.34 6.28
C ASN A 20 13.83 25.18 7.14
N TYR A 21 13.34 24.10 6.54
CA TYR A 21 12.87 22.94 7.29
C TYR A 21 14.00 22.19 7.99
N ILE A 22 15.14 22.01 7.32
CA ILE A 22 16.34 21.42 7.95
C ILE A 22 16.75 22.27 9.15
N ASP A 23 16.89 23.58 8.96
CA ASP A 23 17.33 24.50 10.03
C ASP A 23 16.41 24.43 11.25
N ARG A 24 15.09 24.40 11.03
CA ARG A 24 14.10 24.23 12.11
C ARG A 24 14.26 22.91 12.84
N VAL A 25 14.50 21.81 12.14
CA VAL A 25 14.69 20.49 12.76
C VAL A 25 15.99 20.45 13.56
N LEU A 26 17.10 20.92 12.99
CA LEU A 26 18.39 20.97 13.69
C LEU A 26 18.32 21.87 14.92
N SER A 27 17.73 23.05 14.81
CA SER A 27 17.54 24.00 15.90
C SER A 27 16.73 23.41 17.07
N LYS A 28 15.79 22.49 16.79
CA LYS A 28 15.04 21.77 17.83
C LYS A 28 15.80 20.59 18.42
N CYS A 29 16.73 19.97 17.68
CA CYS A 29 17.55 18.85 18.16
C CYS A 29 18.65 19.30 19.14
N THR A 30 19.23 20.48 18.91
CA THR A 30 20.32 21.04 19.73
C THR A 30 19.98 21.15 21.23
N PRO A 31 18.87 21.77 21.66
CA PRO A 31 18.58 21.94 23.09
C PRO A 31 18.31 20.63 23.83
N ILE A 32 17.81 19.60 23.13
CA ILE A 32 17.55 18.27 23.72
C ILE A 32 18.74 17.32 23.61
N ASN A 33 19.90 17.82 23.14
CA ASN A 33 21.14 17.05 22.97
C ASN A 33 20.94 15.78 22.12
N LEU A 34 20.05 15.85 21.11
CA LEU A 34 19.83 14.77 20.18
C LEU A 34 20.95 14.74 19.15
N LYS A 35 21.61 13.59 19.00
CA LYS A 35 22.76 13.44 18.10
C LYS A 35 22.32 12.91 16.74
N ILE A 36 22.81 13.58 15.70
CA ILE A 36 22.55 13.21 14.31
C ILE A 36 23.85 12.69 13.69
N SER A 37 23.78 11.53 13.05
CA SER A 37 24.96 10.94 12.39
C SER A 37 25.07 11.46 10.97
N LEU A 38 25.87 12.52 10.75
CA LEU A 38 26.08 13.11 9.42
C LEU A 38 26.47 12.09 8.34
N LYS A 39 27.28 11.07 8.67
CA LYS A 39 27.68 9.99 7.74
C LYS A 39 26.51 9.15 7.20
N LYS A 40 25.38 9.16 7.89
CA LYS A 40 24.16 8.39 7.55
C LYS A 40 23.05 9.28 7.01
N CYS A 41 23.28 10.60 6.92
CA CYS A 41 22.32 11.55 6.38
C CYS A 41 22.54 11.69 4.87
N ASN A 42 21.43 11.84 4.15
CA ASN A 42 21.42 12.05 2.71
C ASN A 42 20.70 13.38 2.44
N PHE A 43 21.44 14.35 1.90
CA PHE A 43 20.94 15.71 1.66
C PHE A 43 20.70 15.97 0.17
N GLY A 44 19.70 16.82 -0.13
CA GLY A 44 19.37 17.34 -1.46
C GLY A 44 19.08 16.29 -2.53
N GLN A 45 18.54 15.11 -2.16
CA GLN A 45 18.30 14.04 -3.12
C GLN A 45 16.94 14.21 -3.80
N GLN A 46 16.81 13.86 -5.08
CA GLN A 46 15.49 13.78 -5.74
C GLN A 46 14.78 12.46 -5.45
N GLU A 47 15.57 11.41 -5.18
CA GLU A 47 15.09 10.07 -4.89
C GLU A 47 15.66 9.58 -3.56
N LEU A 48 14.89 8.78 -2.85
CA LEU A 48 15.19 8.42 -1.48
C LEU A 48 14.88 6.96 -1.19
N LEU A 49 15.84 6.23 -0.62
CA LEU A 49 15.60 4.90 -0.07
C LEU A 49 15.19 5.03 1.40
N ALA A 50 13.91 4.82 1.68
CA ALA A 50 13.34 4.91 3.02
C ALA A 50 12.48 3.68 3.33
N VAL A 51 12.74 3.05 4.48
CA VAL A 51 11.96 1.90 4.99
C VAL A 51 11.69 0.84 3.89
N GLY A 52 12.72 0.49 3.11
CA GLY A 52 12.60 -0.54 2.05
C GLY A 52 11.83 -0.14 0.79
N HIS A 53 11.53 1.15 0.62
CA HIS A 53 10.94 1.70 -0.59
C HIS A 53 11.84 2.78 -1.18
N LYS A 54 11.75 2.96 -2.50
CA LYS A 54 12.33 4.08 -3.23
C LYS A 54 11.24 5.12 -3.45
N VAL A 55 11.39 6.28 -2.82
CA VAL A 55 10.47 7.42 -2.92
C VAL A 55 11.09 8.45 -3.87
N SER A 56 10.34 8.95 -4.86
CA SER A 56 10.78 10.05 -5.74
C SER A 56 9.63 10.97 -6.00
N GLY A 57 9.70 12.18 -5.45
CA GLY A 57 8.58 13.11 -5.40
C GLY A 57 7.24 12.45 -5.09
N ILE A 58 6.35 12.43 -6.06
CA ILE A 58 5.00 11.87 -5.94
C ILE A 58 4.92 10.35 -6.17
N SER A 59 6.04 9.63 -6.21
CA SER A 59 6.10 8.20 -6.53
C SER A 59 6.76 7.36 -5.45
N LEU A 60 6.28 6.12 -5.32
CA LEU A 60 6.71 5.13 -4.34
C LEU A 60 6.91 3.78 -5.03
N ALA A 61 8.15 3.31 -5.09
CA ALA A 61 8.53 2.03 -5.68
C ALA A 61 9.15 1.09 -4.64
N ILE A 62 9.18 -0.21 -4.95
CA ILE A 62 9.91 -1.18 -4.15
C ILE A 62 11.42 -0.97 -4.38
N ASP A 63 12.22 -1.07 -3.33
CA ASP A 63 13.68 -1.15 -3.46
C ASP A 63 14.08 -2.47 -4.15
N GLN A 64 14.42 -2.38 -5.43
CA GLN A 64 14.78 -3.54 -6.26
C GLN A 64 16.03 -4.28 -5.77
N ASN A 65 16.92 -3.63 -5.01
CA ASN A 65 18.07 -4.32 -4.42
C ASN A 65 17.62 -5.33 -3.36
N LYS A 66 16.59 -4.99 -2.57
CA LYS A 66 16.01 -5.91 -1.58
C LYS A 66 15.25 -7.05 -2.25
N VAL A 67 14.55 -6.76 -3.34
CA VAL A 67 13.89 -7.79 -4.15
C VAL A 67 14.93 -8.75 -4.70
N ALA A 68 16.00 -8.24 -5.34
CA ALA A 68 17.09 -9.06 -5.88
C ALA A 68 17.72 -9.98 -4.84
N ALA A 69 17.98 -9.48 -3.62
CA ALA A 69 18.49 -10.30 -2.52
C ALA A 69 17.54 -11.45 -2.15
N VAL A 70 16.23 -11.23 -2.19
CA VAL A 70 15.23 -12.29 -1.91
C VAL A 70 15.10 -13.26 -3.08
N LEU A 71 15.24 -12.79 -4.32
CA LEU A 71 15.17 -13.63 -5.52
C LEU A 71 16.37 -14.59 -5.65
N GLN A 72 17.53 -14.21 -5.10
CA GLN A 72 18.73 -15.05 -5.06
C GLN A 72 18.66 -16.17 -4.02
N ASN A 73 17.71 -16.11 -3.09
CA ASN A 73 17.56 -17.15 -2.09
C ASN A 73 17.17 -18.48 -2.74
N PRO A 74 17.65 -19.61 -2.19
CA PRO A 74 17.22 -20.93 -2.65
C PRO A 74 15.71 -21.09 -2.46
N VAL A 75 15.12 -21.90 -3.34
CA VAL A 75 13.69 -22.26 -3.24
C VAL A 75 13.40 -22.83 -1.85
N PRO A 76 12.35 -22.36 -1.16
CA PRO A 76 12.02 -22.83 0.19
C PRO A 76 11.81 -24.34 0.24
N LYS A 77 12.56 -25.02 1.10
CA LYS A 77 12.45 -26.45 1.40
C LYS A 77 11.70 -26.72 2.70
N ARG A 78 11.52 -25.68 3.53
CA ARG A 78 10.89 -25.79 4.86
C ARG A 78 9.86 -24.68 5.09
N ILE A 79 8.91 -24.95 5.98
CA ILE A 79 7.87 -23.99 6.39
C ILE A 79 8.46 -22.66 6.87
N LYS A 80 9.58 -22.69 7.61
CA LYS A 80 10.24 -21.47 8.13
C LYS A 80 10.71 -20.55 7.00
N GLU A 81 11.29 -21.11 5.94
CA GLU A 81 11.78 -20.39 4.77
C GLU A 81 10.61 -19.81 3.96
N MET A 82 9.54 -20.59 3.78
CA MET A 82 8.33 -20.13 3.12
C MET A 82 7.67 -18.98 3.89
N ARG A 83 7.60 -19.07 5.22
CA ARG A 83 7.06 -17.98 6.07
C ARG A 83 7.92 -16.72 5.99
N TYR A 84 9.24 -16.85 5.94
CA TYR A 84 10.15 -15.73 5.74
C TYR A 84 9.86 -15.03 4.40
N PHE A 85 9.79 -15.79 3.31
CA PHE A 85 9.43 -15.26 1.99
C PHE A 85 8.06 -14.59 1.97
N LEU A 86 7.03 -15.23 2.52
CA LEU A 86 5.68 -14.67 2.59
C LEU A 86 5.62 -13.42 3.47
N GLY A 87 6.44 -13.34 4.52
CA GLY A 87 6.58 -12.14 5.34
C GLY A 87 7.14 -10.97 4.54
N PHE A 88 8.21 -11.21 3.77
CA PHE A 88 8.79 -10.22 2.86
C PHE A 88 7.78 -9.79 1.78
N ALA A 89 7.15 -10.74 1.09
CA ALA A 89 6.17 -10.43 0.06
C ALA A 89 4.94 -9.67 0.62
N SER A 90 4.51 -10.01 1.84
CA SER A 90 3.41 -9.32 2.52
C SER A 90 3.75 -7.87 2.89
N TYR A 91 5.03 -7.55 3.11
CA TYR A 91 5.46 -6.17 3.36
C TYR A 91 5.19 -5.28 2.14
N HIS A 92 5.36 -5.82 0.93
CA HIS A 92 5.13 -5.11 -0.34
C HIS A 92 3.77 -5.41 -0.97
N ARG A 93 2.81 -6.00 -0.23
CA ARG A 93 1.50 -6.40 -0.77
C ARG A 93 0.71 -5.26 -1.43
N ASN A 94 0.97 -4.01 -1.04
CA ASN A 94 0.32 -2.83 -1.59
C ASN A 94 0.68 -2.58 -3.06
N HIS A 95 1.77 -3.19 -3.56
CA HIS A 95 2.17 -3.16 -4.96
C HIS A 95 1.61 -4.34 -5.76
N ILE A 96 1.07 -5.38 -5.09
CA ILE A 96 0.70 -6.64 -5.74
C ILE A 96 -0.82 -6.76 -5.83
N LYS A 97 -1.32 -6.74 -7.07
CA LYS A 97 -2.74 -6.95 -7.36
C LYS A 97 -3.18 -8.35 -6.92
N SER A 98 -4.29 -8.41 -6.19
CA SER A 98 -4.86 -9.68 -5.70
C SER A 98 -3.88 -10.56 -4.90
N PHE A 99 -2.94 -9.96 -4.16
CA PHE A 99 -1.97 -10.64 -3.30
C PHE A 99 -2.57 -11.78 -2.46
N ALA A 100 -3.70 -11.54 -1.78
CA ALA A 100 -4.35 -12.52 -0.93
C ALA A 100 -4.81 -13.77 -1.69
N HIS A 101 -5.21 -13.63 -2.95
CA HIS A 101 -5.60 -14.76 -3.80
C HIS A 101 -4.38 -15.61 -4.15
N ILE A 102 -3.31 -14.97 -4.65
CA ILE A 102 -2.06 -15.65 -5.08
C ILE A 102 -1.41 -16.38 -3.91
N THR A 103 -1.35 -15.74 -2.75
CA THR A 103 -0.66 -16.26 -1.56
C THR A 103 -1.48 -17.24 -0.72
N SER A 104 -2.80 -17.30 -0.91
CA SER A 104 -3.71 -18.13 -0.09
C SER A 104 -3.27 -19.59 0.01
N SER A 105 -2.86 -20.17 -1.11
CA SER A 105 -2.41 -21.56 -1.23
C SER A 105 -1.07 -21.78 -0.53
N LEU A 106 -0.17 -20.78 -0.54
CA LEU A 106 1.13 -20.82 0.12
C LEU A 106 1.01 -20.62 1.64
N TYR A 107 0.09 -19.77 2.10
CA TYR A 107 -0.22 -19.66 3.52
C TYR A 107 -0.80 -20.96 4.09
N LYS A 108 -1.67 -21.64 3.34
CA LYS A 108 -2.17 -22.98 3.72
C LYS A 108 -1.05 -24.01 3.85
N LEU A 109 -0.05 -23.96 2.97
CA LEU A 109 1.14 -24.82 3.03
C LEU A 109 1.97 -24.58 4.30
N CYS A 110 1.82 -23.42 4.93
CA CYS A 110 2.52 -23.06 6.16
C CYS A 110 1.71 -23.35 7.44
N SER A 111 0.55 -23.99 7.35
CA SER A 111 -0.30 -24.35 8.51
C SER A 111 0.30 -25.51 9.30
N LYS A 112 -0.08 -25.64 10.59
CA LYS A 112 0.47 -26.66 11.49
C LYS A 112 0.11 -28.09 11.08
N ASP A 113 -1.08 -28.29 10.50
CA ASP A 113 -1.64 -29.61 10.20
C ASP A 113 -1.49 -30.01 8.73
N VAL A 114 -0.61 -29.33 7.98
CA VAL A 114 -0.41 -29.54 6.55
C VAL A 114 1.03 -30.00 6.30
N VAL A 115 1.18 -31.14 5.63
CA VAL A 115 2.49 -31.62 5.19
C VAL A 115 3.07 -30.63 4.17
N PHE A 116 4.33 -30.24 4.37
CA PHE A 116 5.00 -29.31 3.47
C PHE A 116 5.37 -30.01 2.15
N GLU A 117 4.43 -29.99 1.20
CA GLU A 117 4.63 -30.49 -0.15
C GLU A 117 4.73 -29.34 -1.14
N PHE A 118 5.94 -29.09 -1.64
CA PHE A 118 6.20 -28.04 -2.61
C PHE A 118 5.91 -28.52 -4.04
N THR A 119 4.64 -28.80 -4.30
CA THR A 119 4.13 -29.27 -5.60
C THR A 119 4.36 -28.25 -6.72
N LYS A 120 4.21 -28.68 -7.98
CA LYS A 120 4.33 -27.80 -9.15
C LYS A 120 3.43 -26.56 -9.03
N GLU A 121 2.18 -26.72 -8.61
CA GLU A 121 1.24 -25.61 -8.41
C GLU A 121 1.75 -24.58 -7.38
N LYS A 122 2.33 -25.04 -6.28
CA LYS A 122 2.89 -24.14 -5.25
C LYS A 122 4.14 -23.42 -5.77
N ARG A 123 4.96 -24.11 -6.55
CA ARG A 123 6.12 -23.52 -7.23
C ARG A 123 5.69 -22.44 -8.21
N ASP A 124 4.65 -22.68 -9.01
CA ASP A 124 4.14 -21.69 -9.96
C ASP A 124 3.61 -20.44 -9.25
N LEU A 125 2.91 -20.61 -8.11
CA LEU A 125 2.47 -19.48 -7.29
C LEU A 125 3.63 -18.72 -6.63
N TYR A 126 4.67 -19.43 -6.20
CA TYR A 126 5.88 -18.84 -5.64
C TYR A 126 6.62 -18.00 -6.69
N GLU A 127 6.85 -18.54 -7.88
CA GLU A 127 7.49 -17.81 -8.99
C GLU A 127 6.61 -16.66 -9.49
N ARG A 128 5.28 -16.82 -9.47
CA ARG A 128 4.36 -15.71 -9.75
C ARG A 128 4.57 -14.55 -8.78
N ILE A 129 4.69 -14.79 -7.48
CA ILE A 129 4.92 -13.69 -6.50
C ILE A 129 6.28 -13.02 -6.75
N LYS A 130 7.32 -13.80 -7.06
CA LYS A 130 8.63 -13.26 -7.42
C LYS A 130 8.54 -12.34 -8.64
N HIS A 131 7.82 -12.78 -9.67
CA HIS A 131 7.56 -11.98 -10.86
C HIS A 131 6.80 -10.68 -10.53
N GLU A 132 5.74 -10.74 -9.72
CA GLU A 132 4.98 -9.55 -9.30
C GLU A 132 5.80 -8.59 -8.43
N LEU A 133 6.72 -9.08 -7.59
CA LEU A 133 7.64 -8.23 -6.82
C LEU A 133 8.68 -7.53 -7.70
N THR A 134 9.15 -8.22 -8.73
CA THR A 134 10.15 -7.68 -9.67
C THR A 134 9.53 -6.63 -10.57
N ASN A 135 8.34 -6.92 -11.11
CA ASN A 135 7.59 -6.07 -12.02
C ASN A 135 6.53 -5.23 -11.30
N ALA A 136 6.72 -5.01 -10.00
CA ALA A 136 5.80 -4.24 -9.18
C ALA A 136 5.63 -2.83 -9.76
N PRO A 137 4.38 -2.35 -9.93
CA PRO A 137 4.15 -1.01 -10.41
C PRO A 137 4.66 0.02 -9.39
N VAL A 138 5.13 1.14 -9.93
CA VAL A 138 5.38 2.35 -9.16
C VAL A 138 4.05 2.89 -8.69
N LEU A 139 3.88 3.00 -7.37
CA LEU A 139 2.71 3.60 -6.76
C LEU A 139 2.87 5.12 -6.73
N ILE A 140 1.75 5.82 -6.61
CA ILE A 140 1.73 7.27 -6.45
C ILE A 140 1.41 7.63 -5.00
N LEU A 141 2.00 8.72 -4.52
CA LEU A 141 1.64 9.28 -3.23
C LEU A 141 0.27 9.96 -3.36
N PRO A 142 -0.61 9.79 -2.37
CA PRO A 142 -1.94 10.39 -2.39
C PRO A 142 -1.84 11.91 -2.25
N ASP A 143 -2.65 12.61 -3.03
CA ASP A 143 -2.93 14.03 -2.88
C ASP A 143 -4.35 14.18 -2.31
N PHE A 144 -4.49 14.64 -1.08
CA PHE A 144 -5.79 14.69 -0.41
C PHE A 144 -6.72 15.79 -0.94
N GLU A 145 -6.21 16.72 -1.77
CA GLU A 145 -7.03 17.75 -2.42
C GLU A 145 -7.72 17.23 -3.69
N LEU A 146 -7.27 16.10 -4.23
CA LEU A 146 -7.77 15.51 -5.46
C LEU A 146 -8.69 14.30 -5.18
N PRO A 147 -9.71 14.06 -6.02
CA PRO A 147 -10.64 12.97 -5.80
C PRO A 147 -9.99 11.59 -6.01
N PHE A 148 -10.36 10.63 -5.17
CA PHE A 148 -9.91 9.24 -5.29
C PHE A 148 -10.84 8.41 -6.18
N LYS A 149 -10.29 7.34 -6.76
CA LYS A 149 -11.05 6.32 -7.49
C LYS A 149 -10.81 4.95 -6.88
N LEU A 150 -11.82 4.44 -6.18
CA LEU A 150 -11.80 3.13 -5.56
C LEU A 150 -12.35 2.08 -6.53
N LYS A 151 -11.50 1.21 -7.05
CA LYS A 151 -11.91 0.12 -7.95
C LYS A 151 -11.99 -1.18 -7.18
N ILE A 152 -13.19 -1.73 -7.06
CA ILE A 152 -13.47 -2.95 -6.32
C ILE A 152 -13.84 -4.03 -7.32
N LYS A 153 -13.09 -5.13 -7.29
CA LYS A 153 -13.35 -6.32 -8.09
C LYS A 153 -13.51 -7.52 -7.18
N ALA A 154 -14.70 -8.13 -7.19
CA ALA A 154 -14.87 -9.47 -6.65
C ALA A 154 -14.16 -10.45 -7.61
N ALA A 155 -13.09 -11.08 -7.15
CA ALA A 155 -12.46 -12.17 -7.89
C ALA A 155 -13.23 -13.46 -7.53
N CYS A 156 -13.93 -14.02 -8.52
CA CYS A 156 -14.53 -15.35 -8.55
C CYS A 156 -14.68 -16.04 -7.18
N SER A 157 -15.90 -15.98 -6.60
CA SER A 157 -16.42 -16.71 -5.43
C SER A 157 -15.61 -16.77 -4.12
N GLN A 158 -14.32 -16.38 -4.06
CA GLN A 158 -13.45 -16.63 -2.90
C GLN A 158 -12.51 -15.46 -2.53
N GLY A 159 -12.38 -14.42 -3.35
CA GLY A 159 -11.42 -13.33 -3.09
C GLY A 159 -11.92 -11.94 -3.47
N LEU A 160 -11.48 -10.93 -2.72
CA LEU A 160 -11.66 -9.53 -3.03
C LEU A 160 -10.33 -8.91 -3.44
N GLY A 161 -10.31 -8.22 -4.56
CA GLY A 161 -9.24 -7.31 -4.97
C GLY A 161 -9.77 -5.90 -5.06
N VAL A 162 -9.00 -4.95 -4.51
CA VAL A 162 -9.33 -3.53 -4.53
C VAL A 162 -8.07 -2.76 -4.92
N ALA A 163 -8.24 -1.75 -5.76
CA ALA A 163 -7.19 -0.82 -6.12
C ALA A 163 -7.69 0.60 -5.85
N LEU A 164 -6.91 1.37 -5.10
CA LEU A 164 -7.13 2.80 -4.92
C LEU A 164 -6.30 3.54 -5.95
N HIS A 165 -6.95 4.34 -6.78
CA HIS A 165 -6.33 5.14 -7.82
C HIS A 165 -6.56 6.62 -7.58
N GLN A 166 -5.74 7.44 -8.21
CA GLN A 166 -5.95 8.88 -8.29
C GLN A 166 -5.42 9.41 -9.61
N ARG A 167 -6.08 10.44 -10.14
CA ARG A 167 -5.64 11.15 -11.34
C ARG A 167 -4.87 12.40 -10.89
N GLN A 168 -3.59 12.47 -11.23
CA GLN A 168 -2.70 13.58 -10.89
C GLN A 168 -2.06 14.14 -12.17
N ILE A 169 -1.60 15.39 -12.13
CA ILE A 169 -0.84 15.99 -13.22
C ILE A 169 0.64 15.69 -12.98
N VAL A 170 1.28 15.05 -13.95
CA VAL A 170 2.71 14.72 -13.92
C VAL A 170 3.34 15.27 -15.16
N ASP A 171 4.33 16.14 -15.00
CA ASP A 171 5.01 16.80 -16.12
C ASP A 171 4.02 17.47 -17.10
N GLY A 172 2.98 18.11 -16.56
CA GLY A 172 1.93 18.77 -17.34
C GLY A 172 0.88 17.84 -17.96
N VAL A 173 1.03 16.51 -17.82
CA VAL A 173 0.11 15.53 -18.40
C VAL A 173 -0.72 14.85 -17.31
N PRO A 174 -2.06 14.80 -17.42
CA PRO A 174 -2.88 14.07 -16.47
C PRO A 174 -2.67 12.55 -16.60
N ARG A 175 -2.22 11.90 -15.53
CA ARG A 175 -2.02 10.45 -15.44
C ARG A 175 -2.84 9.86 -14.31
N GLU A 176 -3.41 8.68 -14.53
CA GLU A 176 -4.05 7.90 -13.47
C GLU A 176 -3.04 6.92 -12.90
N GLY A 177 -2.72 7.06 -11.61
CA GLY A 177 -1.79 6.20 -10.89
C GLY A 177 -2.49 5.37 -9.83
N VAL A 178 -1.80 4.34 -9.36
CA VAL A 178 -2.25 3.47 -8.27
C VAL A 178 -1.63 3.94 -6.97
N ILE A 179 -2.42 4.20 -5.94
CA ILE A 179 -1.92 4.52 -4.60
C ILE A 179 -1.61 3.23 -3.83
N CYS A 180 -2.52 2.27 -3.88
CA CYS A 180 -2.30 0.96 -3.28
C CYS A 180 -3.29 -0.10 -3.80
N TYR A 181 -2.84 -1.35 -3.78
CA TYR A 181 -3.69 -2.53 -3.87
C TYR A 181 -3.97 -3.10 -2.48
N ILE A 182 -5.22 -3.45 -2.21
CA ILE A 182 -5.58 -4.27 -1.05
C ILE A 182 -6.37 -5.48 -1.52
N SER A 183 -6.16 -6.60 -0.85
CA SER A 183 -6.88 -7.83 -1.17
C SER A 183 -7.08 -8.67 0.06
N ARG A 184 -8.15 -9.45 0.05
CA ARG A 184 -8.52 -10.34 1.15
C ARG A 184 -9.33 -11.52 0.64
N LYS A 185 -9.19 -12.66 1.32
CA LYS A 185 -10.08 -13.80 1.13
C LYS A 185 -11.43 -13.53 1.80
N LEU A 186 -12.52 -13.70 1.04
CA LEU A 186 -13.87 -13.56 1.59
C LEU A 186 -14.29 -14.87 2.28
N LYS A 187 -15.06 -14.76 3.36
CA LYS A 187 -15.82 -15.88 3.91
C LYS A 187 -17.04 -16.13 3.02
N ASP A 188 -17.58 -17.36 3.06
CA ASP A 188 -18.76 -17.73 2.26
C ASP A 188 -19.99 -16.87 2.56
N SER A 189 -20.11 -16.37 3.79
CA SER A 189 -21.14 -15.39 4.17
C SER A 189 -20.85 -14.00 3.59
N GLU A 190 -19.60 -13.54 3.60
CA GLU A 190 -19.20 -12.22 3.08
C GLU A 190 -19.33 -12.15 1.54
N ALA A 191 -19.10 -13.26 0.84
CA ALA A 191 -19.26 -13.37 -0.61
C ALA A 191 -20.70 -13.05 -1.08
N ARG A 192 -21.70 -13.24 -0.20
CA ARG A 192 -23.11 -13.00 -0.50
C ARG A 192 -23.57 -11.57 -0.23
N TYR A 193 -22.92 -10.85 0.69
CA TYR A 193 -23.44 -9.57 1.18
C TYR A 193 -22.69 -8.34 0.69
N GLY A 194 -21.45 -8.45 0.22
CA GLY A 194 -20.75 -7.35 -0.45
C GLY A 194 -19.41 -6.99 0.19
N ALA A 195 -18.35 -7.15 -0.60
CA ALA A 195 -16.97 -6.99 -0.17
C ALA A 195 -16.54 -5.52 0.02
N THR A 196 -17.39 -4.56 -0.37
CA THR A 196 -17.09 -3.13 -0.39
C THR A 196 -16.93 -2.51 0.99
N ARG A 197 -17.72 -2.94 1.98
CA ARG A 197 -17.63 -2.38 3.34
C ARG A 197 -16.20 -2.52 3.90
N TRP A 198 -15.62 -3.71 3.77
CA TRP A 198 -14.25 -3.96 4.22
C TRP A 198 -13.25 -3.05 3.49
N ALA A 199 -13.45 -2.79 2.20
CA ALA A 199 -12.58 -1.90 1.43
C ALA A 199 -12.62 -0.47 1.97
N LEU A 200 -13.82 0.05 2.23
CA LEU A 200 -14.03 1.38 2.79
C LEU A 200 -13.42 1.50 4.20
N GLU A 201 -13.67 0.53 5.07
CA GLU A 201 -13.09 0.49 6.42
C GLU A 201 -11.55 0.42 6.38
N LYS A 202 -10.97 -0.36 5.45
CA LYS A 202 -9.52 -0.49 5.33
C LYS A 202 -8.83 0.73 4.75
N LEU A 203 -9.54 1.50 3.94
CA LEU A 203 -9.02 2.72 3.31
C LEU A 203 -9.58 3.99 3.95
N HIS A 204 -10.16 3.88 5.14
CA HIS A 204 -10.79 5.00 5.84
C HIS A 204 -9.84 6.20 5.97
N CYS A 205 -8.57 5.97 6.29
CA CYS A 205 -7.55 7.02 6.39
C CYS A 205 -7.30 7.80 5.08
N TYR A 206 -7.71 7.27 3.93
CA TYR A 206 -7.68 7.98 2.65
C TYR A 206 -9.02 8.62 2.29
N LEU A 207 -10.13 8.00 2.72
CA LEU A 207 -11.47 8.30 2.21
C LEU A 207 -12.32 9.19 3.13
N GLU A 208 -11.98 9.32 4.41
CA GLU A 208 -12.81 9.98 5.43
C GLU A 208 -13.24 11.41 5.04
N SER A 209 -12.31 12.22 4.53
CA SER A 209 -12.57 13.62 4.18
C SER A 209 -12.43 13.93 2.69
N ALA A 210 -12.24 12.89 1.87
CA ALA A 210 -11.99 13.06 0.45
C ALA A 210 -13.24 12.79 -0.38
N VAL A 211 -13.35 13.44 -1.54
CA VAL A 211 -14.33 13.07 -2.57
C VAL A 211 -13.81 11.85 -3.31
N PHE A 212 -14.64 10.83 -3.51
CA PHE A 212 -14.21 9.63 -4.21
C PHE A 212 -15.30 8.90 -4.98
N GLU A 213 -14.87 8.20 -6.02
CA GLU A 213 -15.71 7.38 -6.87
C GLU A 213 -15.48 5.89 -6.57
N VAL A 214 -16.55 5.16 -6.31
CA VAL A 214 -16.51 3.70 -6.11
C VAL A 214 -16.96 3.00 -7.37
N TYR A 215 -16.02 2.34 -8.05
CA TYR A 215 -16.29 1.49 -9.19
C TYR A 215 -16.49 0.05 -8.72
N THR A 216 -17.69 -0.49 -8.92
CA THR A 216 -18.05 -1.85 -8.49
C THR A 216 -18.93 -2.55 -9.51
N ASP A 217 -18.79 -3.88 -9.58
CA ASP A 217 -19.66 -4.80 -10.30
C ASP A 217 -20.87 -5.27 -9.47
N PHE A 218 -21.02 -4.80 -8.23
CA PHE A 218 -22.12 -5.17 -7.35
C PHE A 218 -23.31 -4.22 -7.50
N LYS A 219 -24.28 -4.59 -8.33
CA LYS A 219 -25.48 -3.77 -8.63
C LYS A 219 -26.27 -3.39 -7.39
N ALA A 220 -26.36 -4.28 -6.41
CA ALA A 220 -27.12 -4.05 -5.18
C ALA A 220 -26.52 -2.95 -4.29
N MET A 221 -25.27 -2.52 -4.53
CA MET A 221 -24.68 -1.40 -3.81
C MET A 221 -25.41 -0.08 -4.05
N LYS A 222 -25.92 0.15 -5.27
CA LYS A 222 -26.70 1.34 -5.59
C LYS A 222 -28.02 1.40 -4.81
N SER A 223 -28.67 0.25 -4.64
CA SER A 223 -29.90 0.15 -3.86
C SER A 223 -29.66 0.11 -2.35
N LEU A 224 -28.47 -0.29 -1.91
CA LEU A 224 -28.15 -0.51 -0.49
C LEU A 224 -28.37 0.74 0.36
N LEU A 225 -28.04 1.93 -0.13
CA LEU A 225 -28.16 3.16 0.66
C LEU A 225 -29.61 3.63 0.82
N ASN A 226 -30.48 3.32 -0.15
CA ASN A 226 -31.85 3.83 -0.20
C ASN A 226 -32.89 2.78 0.20
N MET A 227 -32.50 1.51 0.35
CA MET A 227 -33.45 0.45 0.70
C MET A 227 -33.89 0.56 2.16
N LYS A 228 -35.20 0.46 2.40
CA LYS A 228 -35.74 0.23 3.74
C LYS A 228 -35.61 -1.27 4.05
N THR A 229 -34.90 -1.61 5.12
CA THR A 229 -34.68 -3.01 5.52
C THR A 229 -34.79 -3.18 7.01
N THR A 230 -35.38 -4.28 7.45
CA THR A 230 -35.40 -4.72 8.86
C THR A 230 -34.23 -5.64 9.17
N HIS A 231 -33.43 -6.04 8.17
CA HIS A 231 -32.34 -6.98 8.34
C HIS A 231 -31.14 -6.30 9.01
N ARG A 232 -30.87 -6.68 10.27
CA ARG A 232 -29.83 -6.06 11.13
C ARG A 232 -28.45 -5.96 10.49
N HIS A 233 -28.07 -6.96 9.68
CA HIS A 233 -26.77 -6.93 9.00
C HIS A 233 -26.69 -5.80 7.96
N ILE A 234 -27.77 -5.58 7.19
CA ILE A 234 -27.82 -4.56 6.14
C ILE A 234 -27.89 -3.17 6.77
N LEU A 235 -28.65 -3.01 7.86
CA LEU A 235 -28.70 -1.77 8.64
C LEU A 235 -27.32 -1.33 9.15
N ARG A 236 -26.54 -2.27 9.71
CA ARG A 236 -25.16 -1.99 10.15
C ARG A 236 -24.27 -1.49 9.00
N TRP A 237 -24.52 -1.97 7.79
CA TRP A 237 -23.76 -1.57 6.62
C TRP A 237 -24.17 -0.19 6.13
N GLN A 238 -25.47 0.12 6.12
CA GLN A 238 -25.96 1.46 5.81
C GLN A 238 -25.34 2.49 6.76
N ILE A 239 -25.35 2.22 8.08
CA ILE A 239 -24.74 3.11 9.07
C ILE A 239 -23.23 3.29 8.82
N ALA A 240 -22.50 2.21 8.54
CA ALA A 240 -21.06 2.30 8.30
C ALA A 240 -20.72 3.08 7.01
N ILE A 241 -21.57 2.98 5.98
CA ILE A 241 -21.34 3.66 4.70
C ILE A 241 -21.84 5.12 4.76
N GLN A 242 -22.79 5.45 5.64
CA GLN A 242 -23.34 6.80 5.79
C GLN A 242 -22.27 7.87 6.04
N VAL A 243 -21.18 7.52 6.73
CA VAL A 243 -20.03 8.40 6.93
C VAL A 243 -19.47 8.95 5.63
N TYR A 244 -19.58 8.21 4.53
CA TYR A 244 -19.04 8.58 3.22
C TYR A 244 -20.08 9.12 2.25
N THR A 245 -21.39 9.04 2.54
CA THR A 245 -22.44 9.30 1.55
C THR A 245 -22.39 10.71 0.95
N GLY A 246 -21.92 11.71 1.70
CA GLY A 246 -21.77 13.08 1.19
C GLY A 246 -20.65 13.24 0.15
N ASN A 247 -19.62 12.41 0.22
CA ASN A 247 -18.41 12.53 -0.58
C ASN A 247 -18.19 11.34 -1.54
N MET A 248 -19.05 10.32 -1.50
CA MET A 248 -18.92 9.08 -2.24
C MET A 248 -19.89 9.00 -3.42
N ILE A 249 -19.36 8.76 -4.61
CA ILE A 249 -20.13 8.55 -5.84
C ILE A 249 -20.02 7.08 -6.27
N ILE A 250 -21.14 6.34 -6.35
CA ILE A 250 -21.14 4.92 -6.72
C ILE A 250 -21.36 4.75 -8.24
N ILE A 251 -20.37 4.17 -8.92
CA ILE A 251 -20.39 3.89 -10.35
C ILE A 251 -20.42 2.38 -10.57
N TYR A 252 -21.51 1.90 -11.17
CA TYR A 252 -21.62 0.49 -11.57
C TYR A 252 -20.91 0.26 -12.91
N LYS A 253 -20.06 -0.75 -12.99
CA LYS A 253 -19.44 -1.23 -14.24
C LYS A 253 -19.57 -2.74 -14.34
N GLU A 254 -19.91 -3.25 -15.53
CA GLU A 254 -20.00 -4.69 -15.75
C GLU A 254 -18.62 -5.36 -15.73
N GLY A 255 -18.56 -6.56 -15.14
CA GLY A 255 -17.33 -7.26 -14.75
C GLY A 255 -16.28 -7.52 -15.84
N LYS A 256 -16.62 -7.34 -17.12
CA LYS A 256 -15.71 -7.53 -18.27
C LYS A 256 -14.80 -6.32 -18.55
N ILE A 257 -15.11 -5.11 -18.05
CA ILE A 257 -14.44 -3.85 -18.45
C ILE A 257 -13.32 -3.43 -17.46
N HIS A 258 -13.09 -4.18 -16.39
CA HIS A 258 -12.03 -3.87 -15.41
C HIS A 258 -10.62 -4.35 -15.83
N THR A 259 -10.36 -4.46 -17.13
CA THR A 259 -9.11 -4.99 -17.69
C THR A 259 -7.98 -3.95 -17.72
N ASN A 260 -8.29 -2.66 -17.87
CA ASN A 260 -7.26 -1.62 -17.96
C ASN A 260 -7.34 -0.65 -16.78
N ALA A 261 -6.45 -0.84 -15.81
CA ALA A 261 -6.22 0.13 -14.75
C ALA A 261 -4.75 0.17 -14.28
N ASP A 262 -3.87 -0.63 -14.86
CA ASP A 262 -2.45 -0.62 -14.49
C ASP A 262 -1.79 0.47 -15.34
N GLY A 263 -1.99 1.73 -14.94
CA GLY A 263 -1.30 2.87 -15.54
C GLY A 263 0.20 2.70 -15.30
N HIS A 264 0.99 2.60 -16.36
CA HIS A 264 2.44 2.59 -16.27
C HIS A 264 2.90 3.95 -15.74
N TRP A 265 3.26 4.00 -14.47
CA TRP A 265 3.84 5.19 -13.85
C TRP A 265 5.36 5.11 -13.92
N ILE A 266 5.96 6.18 -14.41
CA ILE A 266 7.41 6.39 -14.46
C ILE A 266 7.76 7.31 -13.29
N MET A 267 8.86 7.04 -12.59
CA MET A 267 9.36 7.89 -11.49
C MET A 267 9.48 9.34 -11.99
N SER A 268 8.69 10.25 -11.41
CA SER A 268 8.77 11.68 -11.71
C SER A 268 9.88 12.34 -10.89
N LYS A 269 10.62 13.26 -11.52
CA LYS A 269 11.84 13.91 -10.96
C LYS A 269 11.56 15.08 -10.01
N ALA A 270 10.31 15.35 -9.67
CA ALA A 270 9.94 16.66 -9.14
C ALA A 270 9.59 16.66 -7.64
N THR A 271 10.52 16.27 -6.75
CA THR A 271 10.55 16.78 -5.36
C THR A 271 11.91 16.47 -4.73
N GLN A 272 12.48 17.42 -3.99
CA GLN A 272 13.71 17.19 -3.22
C GLN A 272 13.36 16.58 -1.85
N LEU A 273 13.94 15.43 -1.55
CA LEU A 273 13.77 14.63 -0.35
C LEU A 273 15.10 14.57 0.41
N ILE A 274 15.06 14.74 1.73
CA ILE A 274 16.20 14.61 2.63
C ILE A 274 15.90 13.61 3.73
N ILE A 275 16.88 12.75 4.01
CA ILE A 275 16.89 11.91 5.20
C ILE A 275 17.85 12.51 6.22
N LEU A 276 17.31 12.78 7.41
CA LEU A 276 18.06 12.87 8.64
C LEU A 276 17.88 11.57 9.42
N LYS A 277 18.94 10.77 9.55
CA LYS A 277 18.92 9.64 10.50
C LYS A 277 19.30 10.14 11.89
N LEU A 278 18.31 10.17 12.78
CA LEU A 278 18.47 10.53 14.18
C LEU A 278 18.90 9.27 14.93
N GLN A 279 20.03 9.28 15.62
CA GLN A 279 20.35 8.17 16.51
C GLN A 279 19.87 8.53 17.91
N PRO A 280 18.95 7.76 18.54
CA PRO A 280 18.87 7.79 19.98
C PRO A 280 20.23 7.34 20.51
N LYS A 281 20.71 8.02 21.57
CA LYS A 281 21.82 7.47 22.35
C LYS A 281 21.46 6.02 22.65
N SER A 282 22.36 5.11 22.30
CA SER A 282 22.44 3.84 23.00
C SER A 282 22.32 4.15 24.49
N LEU A 283 21.38 3.49 25.17
CA LEU A 283 21.54 3.15 26.58
C LEU A 283 22.81 2.30 26.68
N SER A 284 23.96 2.97 26.60
CA SER A 284 25.23 2.46 27.04
C SER A 284 25.21 2.64 28.54
N ILE A 285 24.65 1.64 29.22
CA ILE A 285 25.04 1.38 30.59
C ILE A 285 26.47 0.84 30.48
N SER A 286 27.46 1.72 30.54
CA SER A 286 28.82 1.31 30.87
C SER A 286 28.82 0.93 32.35
N TRP A 287 28.97 -0.35 32.65
CA TRP A 287 29.66 -0.71 33.88
C TRP A 287 31.15 -0.63 33.57
N LYS A 288 31.90 -0.09 34.54
CA LYS A 288 33.36 0.00 34.54
C LYS A 288 34.03 -1.28 34.07
#